data_AF-A0A6B3UKP6-F1
#
_entry.id   AF-A0A6B3UKP6-F1
#
_cell.length_a   1.000
_cell.length_b   1.000
_cell.length_c   1.000
_cell.angle_alpha   90.00
_cell.angle_beta   90.00
_cell.angle_gamma   90.00
#
_symmetry.space_group_name_H-M   'P 1'
#
loop_
_entity.id
_entity.type
_entity.pdbx_description
1 polymer ?
#
loop_
_entity_poly.entity_id
_entity_poly.type
_entity_poly.pdbx_seq_one_letter_code
_entity_poly.pdbx_strand_id
1 'polypeptide(L)'
;MHVSTSTPQYLPYLIPVAVVALIVLRNRRERRLRLELMWILPAFMLLAAGAALIYAPGPHPGPAAMVGLAGALALGAVLGWVRGRTIHIQHDPETGALTAKASPLGMILILAMFAIRYPLSLYARAHPEALHVSPTILADGFLLFAVGLILAQRVEVALRAHKLMSAPAAA
;
A
#
# COMPACT_ATOMS: atom_id res chain seq x y z
N MET A 1 34.11 23.79 -7.40
CA MET A 1 32.67 24.14 -7.46
C MET A 1 31.88 23.09 -6.70
N HIS A 2 31.58 23.32 -5.42
CA HIS A 2 30.61 22.50 -4.70
C HIS A 2 29.22 23.04 -5.05
N VAL A 3 28.46 22.29 -5.85
CA VAL A 3 27.05 22.59 -6.05
C VAL A 3 26.36 22.25 -4.73
N SER A 4 26.17 23.24 -3.88
CA SER A 4 25.25 23.16 -2.75
C SER A 4 23.86 23.03 -3.34
N THR A 5 23.42 21.80 -3.62
CA THR A 5 22.03 21.51 -3.92
C THR A 5 21.23 21.77 -2.65
N SER A 6 20.82 23.02 -2.47
CA SER A 6 19.80 23.41 -1.50
C SER A 6 18.51 22.71 -1.92
N THR A 7 18.36 21.46 -1.48
CA THR A 7 17.13 20.70 -1.64
C THR A 7 16.01 21.60 -1.14
N PRO A 8 15.06 22.04 -1.98
CA PRO A 8 14.07 23.02 -1.57
C PRO A 8 13.36 22.50 -0.32
N GLN A 9 13.28 23.31 0.75
CA GLN A 9 12.68 22.93 2.03
C GLN A 9 11.22 22.43 1.88
N TYR A 10 10.58 22.76 0.76
CA TYR A 10 9.21 22.36 0.38
C TYR A 10 9.12 20.98 -0.29
N LEU A 11 10.23 20.42 -0.78
CA LEU A 11 10.27 19.16 -1.52
C LEU A 11 9.67 17.96 -0.75
N PRO A 12 9.88 17.81 0.57
CA PRO A 12 9.25 16.74 1.37
C PRO A 12 7.72 16.82 1.41
N TYR A 13 7.14 18.02 1.20
CA TYR A 13 5.70 18.27 1.18
C TYR A 13 5.10 18.17 -0.22
N LEU A 14 5.89 18.39 -1.28
CA LEU A 14 5.43 18.23 -2.66
C LEU A 14 5.29 16.76 -3.07
N ILE A 15 6.15 15.88 -2.57
CA ILE A 15 6.09 14.43 -2.82
C ILE A 15 4.71 13.83 -2.46
N PRO A 16 4.14 14.04 -1.25
CA PRO A 16 2.83 13.48 -0.91
C PRO A 16 1.71 14.06 -1.77
N VAL A 17 1.73 15.36 -2.04
CA VAL A 17 0.73 16.00 -2.91
C VAL A 17 0.78 15.38 -4.30
N ALA A 18 1.97 15.19 -4.85
CA ALA A 18 2.17 14.53 -6.14
C ALA A 18 1.73 13.07 -6.13
N VAL A 19 2.03 12.31 -5.06
CA VAL A 19 1.61 10.91 -4.92
C VAL A 19 0.09 10.80 -4.81
N VAL A 20 -0.55 11.64 -3.98
CA VAL A 20 -2.02 11.70 -3.87
C VAL A 20 -2.65 12.06 -5.21
N ALA A 21 -2.14 13.09 -5.90
CA ALA A 21 -2.63 13.50 -7.21
C ALA A 21 -2.49 12.36 -8.25
N LEU A 22 -1.34 11.71 -8.30
CA LEU A 22 -1.08 10.56 -9.18
C LEU A 22 -2.07 9.42 -8.91
N ILE A 23 -2.34 9.12 -7.64
CA ILE A 23 -3.27 8.07 -7.24
C ILE A 23 -4.70 8.45 -7.65
N VAL A 24 -5.15 9.67 -7.38
CA VAL A 24 -6.47 10.17 -7.81
C VAL A 24 -6.63 10.04 -9.32
N LEU A 25 -5.64 10.52 -10.08
CA LEU A 25 -5.65 10.46 -11.54
C LEU A 25 -5.67 9.00 -12.06
N ARG A 26 -4.87 8.12 -11.45
CA ARG A 26 -4.77 6.71 -11.84
C ARG A 26 -6.03 5.90 -11.48
N ASN A 27 -6.77 6.32 -10.45
CA ASN A 27 -7.95 5.64 -9.94
C ASN A 27 -9.26 6.02 -10.66
N ARG A 28 -9.22 6.97 -11.61
CA ARG A 28 -10.40 7.44 -12.36
C ARG A 28 -10.84 6.52 -13.51
N ARG A 29 -9.98 5.60 -13.97
CA ARG A 29 -10.28 4.75 -15.14
C ARG A 29 -10.78 3.38 -14.70
N GLU A 30 -11.89 2.94 -15.29
CA GLU A 30 -12.33 1.55 -15.24
C GLU A 30 -11.25 0.68 -15.88
N ARG A 31 -10.83 -0.39 -15.18
CA ARG A 31 -9.79 -1.28 -15.66
C ARG A 31 -10.35 -2.67 -15.84
N ARG A 32 -10.07 -3.26 -17.02
CA ARG A 32 -10.24 -4.69 -17.24
C ARG A 32 -9.32 -5.44 -16.28
N LEU A 33 -9.88 -6.36 -15.50
CA LEU A 33 -9.16 -7.23 -14.58
C LEU A 33 -8.43 -8.30 -15.38
N ARG A 34 -7.12 -8.12 -15.57
CA ARG A 34 -6.23 -9.19 -16.04
C ARG A 34 -5.65 -9.88 -14.80
N LEU A 35 -6.12 -11.09 -14.54
CA LEU A 35 -5.76 -11.84 -13.33
C LEU A 35 -4.25 -12.13 -13.25
N GLU A 36 -3.63 -12.42 -14.38
CA GLU A 36 -2.18 -12.68 -14.50
C GLU A 36 -1.33 -11.45 -14.12
N LEU A 37 -1.70 -10.26 -14.61
CA LEU A 37 -0.96 -9.03 -14.33
C LEU A 37 -1.21 -8.49 -12.91
N MET A 38 -2.19 -9.06 -12.21
CA MET A 38 -2.58 -8.60 -10.87
C MET A 38 -1.49 -8.88 -9.82
N TRP A 39 -0.64 -9.87 -10.06
CA TRP A 39 0.40 -10.33 -9.12
C TRP A 39 1.77 -9.69 -9.32
N ILE A 40 2.00 -9.03 -10.47
CA ILE A 40 3.29 -8.35 -10.75
C ILE A 40 3.58 -7.28 -9.71
N LEU A 41 2.61 -6.40 -9.44
CA LEU A 41 2.79 -5.32 -8.49
C LEU A 41 2.99 -5.83 -7.04
N PRO A 42 2.17 -6.76 -6.52
CA PRO A 42 2.43 -7.39 -5.22
C PRO A 42 3.79 -8.07 -5.11
N ALA A 43 4.20 -8.85 -6.11
CA ALA A 43 5.49 -9.51 -6.11
C ALA A 43 6.64 -8.48 -6.06
N PHE A 44 6.55 -7.44 -6.89
CA PHE A 44 7.51 -6.34 -6.87
C PHE A 44 7.57 -5.64 -5.50
N MET A 45 6.43 -5.33 -4.88
CA MET A 45 6.41 -4.70 -3.56
C MET A 45 6.99 -5.59 -2.46
N LEU A 46 6.74 -6.90 -2.52
CA LEU A 46 7.28 -7.85 -1.56
C LEU A 46 8.80 -7.96 -1.69
N LEU A 47 9.32 -8.00 -2.93
CA LEU A 47 10.76 -7.95 -3.19
C LEU A 47 11.38 -6.64 -2.73
N ALA A 48 10.75 -5.50 -3.04
CA ALA A 48 11.23 -4.19 -2.64
C ALA A 48 11.23 -4.02 -1.11
N ALA A 49 10.20 -4.52 -0.42
CA ALA A 49 10.12 -4.47 1.04
C ALA A 49 11.14 -5.42 1.70
N GLY A 50 11.30 -6.63 1.16
CA GLY A 50 12.35 -7.55 1.61
C GLY A 50 13.74 -6.95 1.45
N ALA A 51 14.04 -6.37 0.28
CA ALA A 51 15.31 -5.69 0.03
C ALA A 51 15.51 -4.50 0.98
N ALA A 52 14.48 -3.68 1.21
CA ALA A 52 14.56 -2.56 2.15
C ALA A 52 14.92 -3.02 3.56
N LEU A 53 14.32 -4.11 4.05
CA LEU A 53 14.59 -4.63 5.40
C LEU A 53 15.96 -5.32 5.52
N ILE A 54 16.41 -6.01 4.48
CA ILE A 54 17.68 -6.75 4.47
C ILE A 54 18.87 -5.79 4.34
N TYR A 55 18.74 -4.79 3.46
CA TYR A 55 19.82 -3.84 3.14
C TYR A 55 19.70 -2.50 3.87
N ALA A 56 18.79 -2.39 4.85
CA ALA A 56 18.66 -1.18 5.67
C ALA A 56 19.98 -0.91 6.43
N PRO A 57 20.55 0.31 6.32
CA PRO A 57 21.68 0.70 7.14
C PRO A 57 21.25 0.80 8.62
N GLY A 58 21.85 0.00 9.49
CA GLY A 58 21.62 0.05 10.93
C GLY A 58 21.57 -1.33 11.59
N PRO A 59 21.45 -1.38 12.93
CA PRO A 59 21.25 -2.63 13.64
C PRO A 59 19.92 -3.27 13.22
N HIS A 60 19.92 -4.60 13.07
CA HIS A 60 18.70 -5.34 12.79
C HIS A 60 17.63 -5.05 13.85
N PRO A 61 16.34 -5.04 13.47
CA PRO A 61 15.28 -4.72 14.41
C PRO A 61 15.26 -5.73 15.55
N GLY A 62 15.30 -5.25 16.79
CA GLY A 62 15.16 -6.10 17.97
C GLY A 62 13.77 -6.76 18.06
N PRO A 63 13.56 -7.69 19.01
CA PRO A 63 12.31 -8.45 19.12
C PRO A 63 11.06 -7.58 19.25
N ALA A 64 11.12 -6.49 20.02
CA ALA A 64 10.01 -5.55 20.16
C ALA A 64 9.66 -4.84 18.84
N ALA A 65 10.68 -4.44 18.06
CA ALA A 65 10.48 -3.83 16.75
C ALA A 65 9.86 -4.84 15.77
N MET A 66 10.30 -6.11 15.80
CA MET A 66 9.70 -7.18 14.99
C MET A 66 8.21 -7.38 15.27
N VAL A 67 7.78 -7.33 16.54
CA VAL A 67 6.36 -7.38 16.91
C VAL A 67 5.61 -6.18 16.34
N GLY A 68 6.17 -4.97 16.44
CA GLY A 68 5.59 -3.77 15.85
C GLY A 68 5.44 -3.84 14.33
N LEU A 69 6.47 -4.34 13.65
CA LEU A 69 6.48 -4.55 12.19
C LEU A 69 5.46 -5.61 11.76
N ALA A 70 5.38 -6.73 12.47
CA ALA A 70 4.36 -7.75 12.25
C ALA A 70 2.95 -7.21 12.49
N GLY A 71 2.76 -6.40 13.54
CA GLY A 71 1.51 -5.70 13.82
C GLY A 71 1.11 -4.74 12.70
N ALA A 72 2.06 -3.97 12.17
CA ALA A 72 1.81 -3.07 11.04
C ALA A 72 1.40 -3.84 9.78
N LEU A 73 2.09 -4.95 9.47
CA LEU A 73 1.72 -5.84 8.36
C LEU A 73 0.30 -6.41 8.54
N ALA A 74 -0.02 -6.90 9.74
CA ALA A 74 -1.33 -7.47 10.06
C ALA A 74 -2.45 -6.43 9.95
N LEU A 75 -2.26 -5.23 10.50
CA LEU A 75 -3.21 -4.12 10.37
C LEU A 75 -3.43 -3.73 8.91
N GLY A 76 -2.35 -3.66 8.14
CA GLY A 76 -2.40 -3.48 6.70
C GLY A 76 -3.27 -4.54 6.05
N ALA A 77 -3.01 -5.81 6.32
CA ALA A 77 -3.75 -6.93 5.76
C ALA A 77 -5.24 -6.89 6.09
N VAL A 78 -5.62 -6.61 7.33
CA VAL A 78 -7.02 -6.50 7.75
C VAL A 78 -7.74 -5.39 6.95
N LEU A 79 -7.15 -4.20 6.88
CA LEU A 79 -7.73 -3.09 6.12
C LEU A 79 -7.76 -3.37 4.61
N GLY A 80 -6.73 -4.03 4.09
CA GLY A 80 -6.63 -4.46 2.71
C GLY A 80 -7.73 -5.43 2.33
N TRP A 81 -8.04 -6.37 3.22
CA TRP A 81 -9.12 -7.33 3.06
C TRP A 81 -10.49 -6.63 3.02
N VAL A 82 -10.78 -5.78 4.02
CA VAL A 82 -12.03 -5.00 4.08
C VAL A 82 -12.18 -4.14 2.82
N ARG A 83 -11.12 -3.43 2.41
CA ARG A 83 -11.10 -2.64 1.19
C ARG A 83 -11.37 -3.50 -0.03
N GLY A 84 -10.69 -4.64 -0.15
CA GLY A 84 -10.92 -5.63 -1.20
C GLY A 84 -12.40 -5.95 -1.29
N ARG A 85 -13.02 -6.28 -0.15
CA ARG A 85 -14.43 -6.67 -0.08
C ARG A 85 -15.39 -5.64 -0.70
N THR A 86 -15.09 -4.35 -0.58
CA THR A 86 -15.91 -3.25 -1.14
C THR A 86 -15.78 -3.02 -2.65
N ILE A 87 -14.87 -3.72 -3.33
CA ILE A 87 -14.70 -3.56 -4.78
C ILE A 87 -15.83 -4.30 -5.49
N HIS A 88 -16.65 -3.56 -6.22
CA HIS A 88 -17.64 -4.12 -7.13
C HIS A 88 -16.96 -4.66 -8.38
N ILE A 89 -17.12 -5.97 -8.60
CA ILE A 89 -16.66 -6.69 -9.79
C ILE A 89 -17.90 -6.91 -10.66
N GLN A 90 -17.88 -6.41 -11.89
CA GLN A 90 -18.92 -6.68 -12.87
C GLN A 90 -18.37 -7.66 -13.92
N HIS A 91 -19.19 -8.65 -14.27
CA HIS A 91 -18.92 -9.58 -15.35
C HIS A 91 -19.73 -9.14 -16.57
N ASP A 92 -19.05 -8.83 -17.66
CA ASP A 92 -19.70 -8.54 -18.94
C ASP A 92 -19.97 -9.88 -19.66
N PRO A 93 -21.24 -10.31 -19.80
CA PRO A 93 -21.60 -11.59 -20.41
C PRO A 93 -21.34 -11.65 -21.92
N GLU A 94 -21.21 -10.52 -22.62
CA GLU A 94 -20.96 -10.50 -24.07
C GLU A 94 -19.47 -10.62 -24.41
N THR A 95 -18.59 -10.05 -23.59
CA THR A 95 -17.13 -10.04 -23.84
C THR A 95 -16.33 -10.98 -22.94
N GLY A 96 -16.95 -11.55 -21.91
CA GLY A 96 -16.27 -12.34 -20.86
C GLY A 96 -15.30 -11.52 -20.01
N ALA A 97 -15.34 -10.18 -20.11
CA ALA A 97 -14.40 -9.30 -19.42
C ALA A 97 -14.89 -8.98 -17.99
N LEU A 98 -14.00 -9.13 -17.01
CA LEU A 98 -14.22 -8.63 -15.66
C LEU A 98 -13.80 -7.15 -15.59
N THR A 99 -14.72 -6.26 -15.22
CA THR A 99 -14.42 -4.85 -14.97
C THR A 99 -14.54 -4.57 -13.47
N ALA A 100 -13.58 -3.79 -12.95
CA ALA A 100 -13.63 -3.31 -11.57
C ALA A 100 -13.65 -1.79 -11.55
N LYS A 101 -14.62 -1.25 -10.81
CA LYS A 101 -14.67 0.17 -10.48
C LYS A 101 -13.85 0.42 -9.23
N ALA A 102 -13.09 1.49 -9.26
CA ALA A 102 -12.28 1.86 -8.11
C ALA A 102 -13.16 2.27 -6.90
N SER A 103 -12.91 1.65 -5.75
CA SER A 103 -13.64 1.92 -4.50
C SER A 103 -13.19 3.25 -3.86
N PRO A 104 -14.12 4.15 -3.48
CA PRO A 104 -13.84 5.37 -2.71
C PRO A 104 -13.06 5.10 -1.41
N LEU A 105 -13.29 3.94 -0.79
CA LEU A 105 -12.60 3.51 0.43
C LEU A 105 -11.09 3.41 0.24
N GLY A 106 -10.64 3.05 -0.97
CA GLY A 106 -9.23 3.03 -1.29
C GLY A 106 -8.57 4.41 -1.26
N MET A 107 -9.32 5.45 -1.66
CA MET A 107 -8.84 6.82 -1.60
C MET A 107 -8.70 7.28 -0.16
N ILE A 108 -9.72 7.02 0.66
CA ILE A 108 -9.76 7.39 2.08
C ILE A 108 -8.60 6.74 2.83
N LEU A 109 -8.35 5.44 2.61
CA LEU A 109 -7.25 4.73 3.27
C LEU A 109 -5.89 5.30 2.92
N ILE A 110 -5.66 5.66 1.66
CA ILE A 110 -4.40 6.24 1.21
C ILE A 110 -4.22 7.64 1.82
N LEU A 111 -5.26 8.47 1.79
CA LEU A 111 -5.24 9.80 2.39
C LEU A 111 -4.99 9.71 3.90
N ALA A 112 -5.70 8.82 4.61
CA ALA A 112 -5.51 8.59 6.04
C ALA A 112 -4.08 8.11 6.36
N MET A 113 -3.56 7.16 5.58
CA MET A 113 -2.20 6.66 5.76
C MET A 113 -1.17 7.80 5.64
N PHE A 114 -1.29 8.66 4.63
CA PHE A 114 -0.38 9.80 4.49
C PHE A 114 -0.60 10.86 5.56
N ALA A 115 -1.85 11.17 5.90
CA ALA A 115 -2.20 12.09 6.97
C ALA A 115 -1.64 11.64 8.33
N ILE A 116 -1.45 10.34 8.56
CA ILE A 116 -0.83 9.80 9.77
C ILE A 116 0.70 9.73 9.61
N ARG A 117 1.18 9.20 8.47
CA ARG A 117 2.61 8.95 8.24
C ARG A 117 3.46 10.21 8.37
N TYR A 118 3.03 11.31 7.76
CA TYR A 118 3.82 12.53 7.72
C TYR A 118 4.00 13.19 9.09
N PRO A 119 2.94 13.54 9.83
CA PRO A 119 3.10 14.14 11.14
C PRO A 119 3.81 13.21 12.10
N LEU A 120 3.56 11.89 12.03
CA LEU A 120 4.25 10.94 12.89
C LEU A 120 5.75 10.85 12.56
N SER A 121 6.11 10.86 11.26
CA SER A 121 7.51 10.88 10.83
C SER A 121 8.21 12.19 11.19
N LEU A 122 7.51 13.32 11.09
CA LEU A 122 8.03 14.63 11.49
C LEU A 122 8.26 14.69 13.00
N TYR A 123 7.28 14.24 13.77
CA TYR A 123 7.35 14.20 15.23
C TYR A 123 8.47 13.28 15.72
N ALA A 124 8.61 12.07 15.14
CA ALA A 124 9.68 11.14 15.48
C ALA A 124 11.09 11.67 15.21
N ARG A 125 11.25 12.54 14.21
CA ARG A 125 12.53 13.20 13.91
C ARG A 125 12.81 14.37 14.83
N ALA A 126 11.76 15.11 15.22
CA ALA A 126 11.87 16.26 16.10
C ALA A 126 12.06 15.86 17.58
N HIS A 127 11.52 14.72 17.99
CA HIS A 127 11.57 14.20 19.38
C HIS A 127 12.00 12.73 19.39
N PRO A 128 13.29 12.44 19.15
CA PRO A 128 13.78 11.07 19.05
C PRO A 128 13.59 10.26 20.35
N GLU A 129 13.64 10.93 21.51
CA GLU A 129 13.37 10.31 22.82
C GLU A 129 11.89 10.03 23.11
N ALA A 130 10.94 10.68 22.43
CA ALA A 130 9.52 10.56 22.78
C ALA A 130 8.92 9.22 22.36
N LEU A 131 9.26 8.74 21.16
CA LEU A 131 8.62 7.55 20.56
C LEU A 131 9.35 6.24 20.87
N HIS A 132 10.58 6.27 21.39
CA HIS A 132 11.44 5.08 21.61
C HIS A 132 11.53 4.14 20.39
N VAL A 133 11.18 4.64 19.21
CA VAL A 133 11.14 3.92 17.93
C VAL A 133 11.93 4.74 16.94
N SER A 134 12.91 4.11 16.29
CA SER A 134 13.73 4.82 15.32
C SER A 134 12.89 5.27 14.13
N PRO A 135 13.20 6.43 13.51
CA PRO A 135 12.52 6.87 12.29
C PRO A 135 12.57 5.85 11.15
N THR A 136 13.63 5.01 11.11
CA THR A 136 13.78 3.91 10.15
C THR A 136 12.74 2.82 10.39
N ILE A 137 12.63 2.32 11.63
CA ILE A 137 11.63 1.28 11.98
C ILE A 137 10.21 1.80 11.74
N LEU A 138 9.96 3.07 12.03
CA LEU A 138 8.67 3.69 11.73
C LEU A 138 8.38 3.67 10.22
N ALA A 139 9.36 4.03 9.39
CA ALA A 139 9.24 4.01 7.94
C ALA A 139 8.99 2.59 7.40
N ASP A 140 9.71 1.60 7.93
CA ASP A 140 9.56 0.18 7.62
C ASP A 140 8.18 -0.37 8.03
N GLY A 141 7.66 0.07 9.17
CA GLY A 141 6.31 -0.28 9.62
C GLY A 141 5.24 0.17 8.63
N PHE A 142 5.33 1.41 8.14
CA PHE A 142 4.43 1.90 7.08
C PHE A 142 4.63 1.17 5.74
N LEU A 143 5.85 0.76 5.41
CA LEU A 143 6.13 -0.04 4.22
C LEU A 143 5.44 -1.41 4.32
N LEU A 144 5.61 -2.10 5.44
CA LEU A 144 4.97 -3.39 5.69
C LEU A 144 3.44 -3.28 5.80
N PHE A 145 2.93 -2.21 6.40
CA PHE A 145 1.50 -1.90 6.38
C PHE A 145 0.98 -1.80 4.93
N ALA A 146 1.66 -1.05 4.06
CA ALA A 146 1.26 -0.93 2.66
C ALA A 146 1.33 -2.27 1.91
N VAL A 147 2.35 -3.08 2.18
CA VAL A 147 2.49 -4.44 1.62
C VAL A 147 1.32 -5.32 2.04
N GLY A 148 1.00 -5.37 3.35
CA GLY A 148 -0.13 -6.14 3.87
C GLY A 148 -1.45 -5.71 3.26
N LEU A 149 -1.68 -4.39 3.19
CA LEU A 149 -2.87 -3.79 2.57
C LEU A 149 -3.06 -4.26 1.12
N ILE A 150 -1.99 -4.22 0.33
CA ILE A 150 -2.06 -4.53 -1.09
C ILE A 150 -2.19 -6.04 -1.32
N LEU A 151 -1.43 -6.86 -0.59
CA LEU A 151 -1.49 -8.33 -0.72
C LEU A 151 -2.88 -8.85 -0.34
N ALA A 152 -3.39 -8.47 0.83
CA ALA A 152 -4.69 -8.95 1.30
C ALA A 152 -5.82 -8.52 0.36
N GLN A 153 -5.77 -7.28 -0.14
CA GLN A 153 -6.73 -6.81 -1.14
C GLN A 153 -6.69 -7.67 -2.41
N ARG A 154 -5.50 -8.02 -2.89
CA ARG A 154 -5.30 -8.77 -4.14
C ARG A 154 -5.75 -10.22 -4.00
N VAL A 155 -5.45 -10.85 -2.87
CA VAL A 155 -5.95 -12.19 -2.51
C VAL A 155 -7.47 -12.20 -2.52
N GLU A 156 -8.11 -11.26 -1.81
CA GLU A 156 -9.57 -11.21 -1.71
C GLU A 156 -10.27 -10.90 -3.05
N VAL A 157 -9.63 -10.14 -3.95
CA VAL A 157 -10.13 -9.96 -5.32
C VAL A 157 -9.93 -11.22 -6.17
N ALA A 158 -8.79 -11.90 -6.04
CA ALA A 158 -8.50 -13.13 -6.79
C ALA A 158 -9.47 -14.26 -6.42
N LEU A 159 -9.71 -14.46 -5.12
CA LEU A 159 -10.64 -15.48 -4.61
C LEU A 159 -12.07 -15.26 -5.14
N ARG A 160 -12.54 -14.01 -5.14
CA ARG A 160 -13.89 -13.69 -5.63
C ARG A 160 -13.99 -13.75 -7.15
N ALA A 161 -12.96 -13.33 -7.88
CA ALA A 161 -12.92 -13.50 -9.33
C ALA A 161 -12.96 -14.99 -9.72
N HIS A 162 -12.17 -15.84 -9.06
CA HIS A 162 -12.20 -17.29 -9.28
C HIS A 162 -13.59 -17.88 -9.02
N LYS A 163 -14.22 -17.48 -7.91
CA LYS A 163 -15.57 -17.95 -7.57
C LYS A 163 -16.63 -17.55 -8.61
N LEU A 164 -16.51 -16.34 -9.18
CA LEU A 164 -17.40 -15.88 -10.24
C LEU A 164 -17.19 -16.63 -11.56
N MET A 165 -15.93 -16.95 -11.89
CA MET A 165 -15.59 -17.72 -13.10
C MET A 165 -15.95 -19.20 -12.98
N SER A 166 -15.98 -19.75 -11.77
CA SER A 166 -16.35 -21.14 -11.51
C SER A 166 -17.85 -21.36 -11.33
N ALA A 167 -18.65 -20.29 -11.26
CA ALA A 167 -20.10 -20.40 -11.16
C ALA A 167 -20.65 -20.89 -12.51
N PRO A 168 -21.46 -21.97 -12.55
CA PRO A 168 -22.09 -22.41 -13.79
C PRO A 168 -22.89 -21.24 -14.38
N ALA A 169 -22.79 -21.01 -15.69
CA ALA A 169 -23.66 -20.07 -16.37
C ALA A 169 -25.11 -20.43 -16.01
N ALA A 170 -25.86 -19.47 -15.47
CA ALA A 170 -27.26 -19.70 -15.13
C ALA A 170 -27.97 -20.18 -16.40
N ALA A 171 -28.44 -21.43 -16.36
CA ALA A 171 -29.23 -22.06 -17.42
C ALA A 171 -30.65 -21.50 -17.45
#